data_AF-A0A356T6V1-F1
#
_entry.id   AF-A0A356T6V1-F1
#
_cell.length_a   1.000
_cell.length_b   1.000
_cell.length_c   1.000
_cell.angle_alpha   90.00
_cell.angle_beta   90.00
_cell.angle_gamma   90.00
#
_symmetry.space_group_name_H-M   'P 1'
#
loop_
_entity.id
_entity.type
_entity.pdbx_description
1 polymer ?
#
loop_
_entity_poly.entity_id
_entity_poly.type
_entity_poly.pdbx_seq_one_letter_code
_entity_poly.pdbx_strand_id
1 'polypeptide(L)'
;MDGGIEPEPDGARPCERDSDCDDELFCTGAERCAAGVCAAGTPPCDGDTPECDEEADRCAAVDCSDGGDADGDRHRSIACGGDDCDDDDPLRFAGAPEICDPDDRDEDCDPSTYGFRDADMDGDPDATCCNGDNCGTDCDDMRPGVNSTNPEVCGNGFDDDCDGTVDEGLLVLCYRDADDDGFGDPMVAEMRCACDTGWVGRAGDCQDSNADVHPDAVAFHDLAYVDPSGTDSFDYNCDGTEEMRWIRQGFGCQTASGGACVADEGWCESLPPRPNPACGRDANWCSCTGGSRCEPFFQRRIQQCR
;
A
#
# COMPACT_ATOMS: atom_id res chain seq x y z
N MET A 1 -7.44 41.21 -26.97
CA MET A 1 -6.07 41.72 -27.14
C MET A 1 -5.56 41.86 -25.74
N ASP A 2 -4.71 40.91 -25.40
CA ASP A 2 -4.10 40.67 -24.11
C ASP A 2 -3.32 41.88 -23.59
N GLY A 3 -3.22 41.95 -22.26
CA GLY A 3 -2.36 42.90 -21.57
C GLY A 3 -2.52 42.80 -20.05
N GLY A 4 -2.49 41.58 -19.51
CA GLY A 4 -2.24 41.38 -18.09
C GLY A 4 -0.84 41.90 -17.78
N ILE A 5 -0.74 42.79 -16.80
CA ILE A 5 0.52 43.06 -16.11
C ILE A 5 0.47 42.16 -14.88
N GLU A 6 0.99 40.95 -15.06
CA GLU A 6 1.36 40.09 -13.94
C GLU A 6 2.36 40.87 -13.08
N PRO A 7 2.23 40.93 -11.75
CA PRO A 7 3.26 41.52 -10.90
C PRO A 7 4.52 40.67 -11.08
N GLU A 8 5.57 41.26 -11.64
CA GLU A 8 6.85 40.59 -11.72
C GLU A 8 7.30 40.27 -10.29
N PRO A 9 7.76 39.04 -9.99
CA PRO A 9 8.19 38.72 -8.65
C PRO A 9 9.40 39.60 -8.30
N ASP A 10 9.28 40.40 -7.23
CA ASP A 10 10.29 41.33 -6.67
C ASP A 10 11.62 40.68 -6.23
N GLY A 11 11.91 39.45 -6.66
CA GLY A 11 13.05 38.66 -6.21
C GLY A 11 14.34 38.79 -7.03
N ALA A 12 14.50 39.76 -7.95
CA ALA A 12 15.65 39.74 -8.86
C ALA A 12 16.19 41.09 -9.38
N ARG A 13 15.89 42.22 -8.74
CA ARG A 13 16.52 43.50 -9.13
C ARG A 13 17.95 43.60 -8.57
N PRO A 14 18.99 43.79 -9.39
CA PRO A 14 20.35 43.96 -8.90
C PRO A 14 20.53 45.33 -8.24
N CYS A 15 21.26 45.37 -7.14
CA CYS A 15 21.48 46.58 -6.34
C CYS A 15 22.92 46.67 -5.83
N GLU A 16 23.38 47.88 -5.51
CA GLU A 16 24.66 48.10 -4.82
C GLU A 16 24.45 48.67 -3.42
N ARG A 17 23.33 49.37 -3.19
CA ARG A 17 22.94 49.99 -1.91
C ARG A 17 21.42 49.90 -1.74
N ASP A 18 20.94 49.98 -0.49
CA ASP A 18 19.51 49.83 -0.15
C ASP A 18 18.59 50.80 -0.92
N SER A 19 19.05 52.03 -1.19
CA SER A 19 18.30 53.02 -1.99
C SER A 19 18.06 52.62 -3.45
N ASP A 20 18.80 51.63 -3.97
CA ASP A 20 18.59 51.13 -5.33
C ASP A 20 17.37 50.17 -5.41
N CYS A 21 16.91 49.73 -4.24
CA CYS A 21 15.74 48.86 -4.05
C CYS A 21 14.48 49.63 -3.67
N ASP A 22 14.61 50.84 -3.13
CA ASP A 22 13.47 51.68 -2.75
C ASP A 22 12.45 51.82 -3.90
N ASP A 23 11.26 51.27 -3.69
CA ASP A 23 10.13 51.28 -4.60
C ASP A 23 9.16 52.46 -4.33
N GLU A 24 9.53 53.33 -3.36
CA GLU A 24 8.70 54.43 -2.85
C GLU A 24 7.37 53.96 -2.23
N LEU A 25 7.22 52.66 -1.92
CA LEU A 25 6.07 52.13 -1.20
C LEU A 25 6.42 51.97 0.28
N PHE A 26 5.65 52.65 1.13
CA PHE A 26 5.81 52.59 2.57
C PHE A 26 5.30 51.25 3.12
N CYS A 27 4.18 50.72 2.62
CA CYS A 27 3.52 49.57 3.24
C CYS A 27 4.22 48.23 2.97
N THR A 28 5.01 48.12 1.92
CA THR A 28 5.88 46.95 1.67
C THR A 28 7.12 46.94 2.55
N GLY A 29 7.39 48.07 3.22
CA GLY A 29 8.50 48.26 4.15
C GLY A 29 9.82 48.57 3.45
N ALA A 30 10.77 49.09 4.21
CA ALA A 30 12.06 49.50 3.65
C ALA A 30 12.83 48.30 3.04
N GLU A 31 12.93 48.28 1.72
CA GLU A 31 13.70 47.29 0.99
C GLU A 31 15.20 47.44 1.24
N ARG A 32 15.92 46.32 1.22
CA ARG A 32 17.38 46.32 1.43
C ARG A 32 18.10 45.58 0.32
N CYS A 33 19.30 46.04 0.03
CA CYS A 33 20.20 45.36 -0.87
C CYS A 33 20.93 44.23 -0.13
N ALA A 34 20.50 42.99 -0.35
CA ALA A 34 21.09 41.80 0.27
C ALA A 34 21.82 40.96 -0.79
N ALA A 35 23.14 40.80 -0.63
CA ALA A 35 23.97 40.03 -1.55
C ALA A 35 23.88 40.47 -3.03
N GLY A 36 23.65 41.77 -3.28
CA GLY A 36 23.57 42.35 -4.62
C GLY A 36 22.20 42.20 -5.29
N VAL A 37 21.18 41.77 -4.55
CA VAL A 37 19.79 41.66 -5.00
C VAL A 37 18.88 42.35 -3.99
N CYS A 38 17.87 43.05 -4.49
CA CYS A 38 16.84 43.65 -3.65
C CYS A 38 16.06 42.57 -2.91
N ALA A 39 15.86 42.80 -1.63
CA ALA A 39 15.02 41.99 -0.77
C ALA A 39 13.92 42.87 -0.19
N ALA A 40 12.68 42.39 -0.33
CA ALA A 40 11.49 43.04 0.22
C ALA A 40 11.67 43.39 1.70
N GLY A 41 11.13 44.55 2.07
CA GLY A 41 11.07 45.02 3.43
C GLY A 41 10.15 44.16 4.32
N THR A 42 10.18 44.45 5.62
CA THR A 42 9.11 44.01 6.52
C THR A 42 8.08 45.13 6.57
N PRO A 43 6.80 44.86 6.25
CA PRO A 43 5.73 45.84 6.36
C PRO A 43 5.78 46.57 7.71
N PRO A 44 5.67 47.90 7.74
CA PRO A 44 5.84 48.67 8.98
C PRO A 44 4.57 48.73 9.85
N CYS A 45 3.42 48.29 9.33
CA CYS A 45 2.12 48.41 9.98
C CYS A 45 1.64 47.07 10.54
N ASP A 46 1.75 46.95 11.86
CA ASP A 46 1.43 45.75 12.62
C ASP A 46 0.61 46.10 13.88
N GLY A 47 -0.12 45.13 14.44
CA GLY A 47 -0.74 45.26 15.76
C GLY A 47 -1.88 46.29 15.81
N ASP A 48 -1.75 47.30 16.70
CA ASP A 48 -2.80 48.31 16.97
C ASP A 48 -2.97 49.36 15.85
N THR A 49 -2.09 49.37 14.85
CA THR A 49 -2.19 50.21 13.64
C THR A 49 -1.95 49.40 12.38
N PRO A 50 -2.84 48.45 12.04
CA PRO A 50 -2.63 47.52 10.94
C PRO A 50 -2.98 48.13 9.57
N GLU A 51 -3.74 49.22 9.55
CA GLU A 51 -4.12 49.87 8.30
C GLU A 51 -2.95 50.72 7.78
N CYS A 52 -2.60 50.56 6.51
CA CYS A 52 -1.47 51.25 5.91
C CYS A 52 -1.92 52.21 4.81
N ASP A 53 -1.52 53.48 4.95
CA ASP A 53 -1.83 54.57 4.04
C ASP A 53 -0.56 54.94 3.25
N GLU A 54 -0.46 54.41 2.02
CA GLU A 54 0.67 54.67 1.10
C GLU A 54 0.77 56.14 0.69
N GLU A 55 -0.34 56.89 0.65
CA GLU A 55 -0.29 58.30 0.24
C GLU A 55 0.27 59.19 1.37
N ALA A 56 0.10 58.76 2.62
CA ALA A 56 0.54 59.50 3.80
C ALA A 56 1.78 58.91 4.50
N ASP A 57 2.41 57.87 3.92
CA ASP A 57 3.56 57.14 4.47
C ASP A 57 3.42 56.82 5.96
N ARG A 58 2.27 56.27 6.36
CA ARG A 58 1.97 56.04 7.79
C ARG A 58 1.06 54.85 8.03
N CYS A 59 1.22 54.28 9.22
CA CYS A 59 0.25 53.35 9.77
C CYS A 59 -0.88 54.12 10.46
N ALA A 60 -2.10 53.72 10.17
CA ALA A 60 -3.32 54.19 10.80
C ALA A 60 -3.87 53.13 11.75
N ALA A 61 -4.45 53.60 12.87
CA ALA A 61 -5.30 52.76 13.69
C ALA A 61 -6.57 52.44 12.89
N VAL A 62 -7.10 51.22 13.04
CA VAL A 62 -8.38 50.84 12.45
C VAL A 62 -9.44 51.86 12.83
N ASP A 63 -10.14 52.39 11.83
CA ASP A 63 -11.14 53.44 12.04
C ASP A 63 -12.42 52.87 12.68
N CYS A 64 -12.44 52.76 14.00
CA CYS A 64 -13.63 52.35 14.76
C CYS A 64 -14.62 53.50 15.01
N SER A 65 -14.61 54.56 14.19
CA SER A 65 -15.39 55.78 14.43
C SER A 65 -16.91 55.60 14.26
N ASP A 66 -17.34 54.59 13.51
CA ASP A 66 -18.73 54.14 13.40
C ASP A 66 -19.19 53.29 14.60
N GLY A 67 -18.28 53.00 15.52
CA GLY A 67 -18.50 52.03 16.59
C GLY A 67 -17.80 50.71 16.34
N GLY A 68 -17.17 50.51 15.17
CA GLY A 68 -16.53 49.30 14.71
C GLY A 68 -17.51 48.22 14.28
N ASP A 69 -18.63 48.59 13.65
CA ASP A 69 -19.80 47.75 13.30
C ASP A 69 -20.27 48.19 11.90
N ALA A 70 -19.56 47.75 10.86
CA ALA A 70 -19.74 48.25 9.51
C ALA A 70 -20.93 47.60 8.79
N ASP A 71 -21.24 46.33 9.08
CA ASP A 71 -22.40 45.61 8.53
C ASP A 71 -23.71 45.87 9.29
N GLY A 72 -23.64 46.42 10.50
CA GLY A 72 -24.79 46.84 11.31
C GLY A 72 -25.46 45.72 12.11
N ASP A 73 -24.77 44.61 12.37
CA ASP A 73 -25.24 43.49 13.19
C ASP A 73 -25.19 43.74 14.70
N ARG A 74 -24.50 44.82 15.12
CA ARG A 74 -24.25 45.27 16.51
C ARG A 74 -23.18 44.49 17.26
N HIS A 75 -22.46 43.62 16.57
CA HIS A 75 -21.18 43.12 16.98
C HIS A 75 -20.13 44.11 16.50
N ARG A 76 -18.99 44.11 17.18
CA ARG A 76 -17.88 44.96 16.72
C ARG A 76 -16.85 44.08 16.04
N SER A 77 -16.22 44.56 14.98
CA SER A 77 -15.12 43.84 14.39
C SER A 77 -14.01 43.53 15.40
N ILE A 78 -13.35 42.39 15.22
CA ILE A 78 -12.21 41.96 16.04
C ILE A 78 -11.11 43.04 16.04
N ALA A 79 -10.92 43.73 14.92
CA ALA A 79 -9.98 44.84 14.77
C ALA A 79 -10.31 46.03 15.69
N CYS A 80 -11.58 46.23 16.02
CA CYS A 80 -12.08 47.20 16.98
C CYS A 80 -12.26 46.63 18.40
N GLY A 81 -11.69 45.46 18.68
CA GLY A 81 -11.77 44.79 19.98
C GLY A 81 -13.18 44.27 20.30
N GLY A 82 -13.92 43.86 19.27
CA GLY A 82 -15.16 43.10 19.41
C GLY A 82 -14.98 41.62 19.09
N ASP A 83 -16.03 41.04 18.56
CA ASP A 83 -16.28 39.60 18.41
C ASP A 83 -16.75 39.22 17.00
N ASP A 84 -16.82 40.17 16.07
CA ASP A 84 -17.18 39.95 14.67
C ASP A 84 -15.92 39.77 13.80
N CYS A 85 -15.89 38.66 13.06
CA CYS A 85 -14.75 38.26 12.23
C CYS A 85 -14.89 38.66 10.76
N ASP A 86 -16.02 39.19 10.34
CA ASP A 86 -16.26 39.70 8.99
C ASP A 86 -17.21 40.89 9.04
N ASP A 87 -16.64 42.08 9.22
CA ASP A 87 -17.32 43.39 9.36
C ASP A 87 -18.13 43.80 8.11
N ASP A 88 -18.14 42.97 7.05
CA ASP A 88 -18.95 43.13 5.84
C ASP A 88 -20.14 42.12 5.77
N ASP A 89 -20.25 41.15 6.70
CA ASP A 89 -21.29 40.11 6.74
C ASP A 89 -21.97 39.97 8.11
N PRO A 90 -23.23 40.43 8.27
CA PRO A 90 -23.93 40.54 9.55
C PRO A 90 -24.37 39.19 10.16
N LEU A 91 -23.89 38.08 9.61
CA LEU A 91 -24.09 36.72 10.10
C LEU A 91 -22.80 36.10 10.64
N ARG A 92 -21.67 36.82 10.64
CA ARG A 92 -20.34 36.29 10.94
C ARG A 92 -19.73 36.90 12.22
N PHE A 93 -20.25 36.48 13.37
CA PHE A 93 -19.84 37.01 14.67
C PHE A 93 -19.87 35.96 15.77
N ALA A 94 -19.12 36.16 16.86
CA ALA A 94 -19.01 35.16 17.91
C ALA A 94 -20.36 34.73 18.50
N GLY A 95 -20.62 33.42 18.42
CA GLY A 95 -21.87 32.82 18.88
C GLY A 95 -23.05 32.96 17.91
N ALA A 96 -22.82 33.37 16.67
CA ALA A 96 -23.75 33.13 15.59
C ALA A 96 -24.00 31.60 15.43
N PRO A 97 -25.15 31.18 14.89
CA PRO A 97 -25.35 29.78 14.56
C PRO A 97 -24.49 29.37 13.37
N GLU A 98 -23.70 28.32 13.56
CA GLU A 98 -22.99 27.59 12.51
C GLU A 98 -23.93 27.06 11.43
N ILE A 99 -23.58 27.31 10.16
CA ILE A 99 -24.36 26.91 8.99
C ILE A 99 -23.48 26.07 8.08
N CYS A 100 -23.97 24.89 7.71
CA CYS A 100 -23.31 24.13 6.67
C CYS A 100 -23.65 24.77 5.33
N ASP A 101 -22.69 25.49 4.77
CA ASP A 101 -22.82 26.17 3.49
C ASP A 101 -21.61 25.86 2.58
N PRO A 102 -21.77 26.03 1.25
CA PRO A 102 -20.75 25.64 0.28
C PRO A 102 -19.59 26.65 0.16
N ASP A 103 -19.64 27.76 0.88
CA ASP A 103 -18.60 28.79 0.90
C ASP A 103 -17.63 28.59 2.09
N ASP A 104 -17.80 27.52 2.89
CA ASP A 104 -16.97 27.13 4.04
C ASP A 104 -16.76 28.27 5.05
N ARG A 105 -17.86 28.97 5.32
CA ARG A 105 -17.88 30.17 6.15
C ARG A 105 -17.86 29.81 7.64
N ASP A 106 -16.91 30.37 8.36
CA ASP A 106 -16.90 30.38 9.84
C ASP A 106 -17.91 31.41 10.40
N GLU A 107 -19.19 31.05 10.61
CA GLU A 107 -20.18 32.05 11.06
C GLU A 107 -19.96 32.53 12.49
N ASP A 108 -19.46 31.68 13.37
CA ASP A 108 -19.37 32.00 14.80
C ASP A 108 -17.95 32.38 15.26
N CYS A 109 -17.06 32.60 14.29
CA CYS A 109 -15.67 32.99 14.50
C CYS A 109 -14.89 32.00 15.38
N ASP A 110 -15.36 30.75 15.50
CA ASP A 110 -14.68 29.65 16.16
C ASP A 110 -14.32 28.58 15.11
N PRO A 111 -13.03 28.51 14.69
CA PRO A 111 -12.60 27.54 13.68
C PRO A 111 -12.69 26.07 14.15
N SER A 112 -13.05 25.83 15.42
CA SER A 112 -13.26 24.50 15.97
C SER A 112 -14.70 24.00 15.85
N THR A 113 -15.61 24.84 15.38
CA THR A 113 -17.00 24.48 15.07
C THR A 113 -17.25 24.54 13.56
N TYR A 114 -18.30 23.85 13.13
CA TYR A 114 -18.80 23.86 11.76
C TYR A 114 -20.29 23.51 11.79
N GLY A 115 -21.00 23.89 10.73
CA GLY A 115 -22.42 23.60 10.59
C GLY A 115 -22.75 22.11 10.51
N PHE A 116 -23.93 21.72 11.01
CA PHE A 116 -24.39 20.33 10.94
C PHE A 116 -25.40 20.14 9.80
N ARG A 117 -25.04 19.29 8.84
CA ARG A 117 -25.96 18.73 7.84
C ARG A 117 -25.72 17.23 7.77
N ASP A 118 -26.81 16.47 7.81
CA ASP A 118 -26.81 15.02 7.75
C ASP A 118 -27.88 14.65 6.71
N ALA A 119 -27.41 14.26 5.53
CA ALA A 119 -28.24 14.14 4.34
C ALA A 119 -29.02 12.82 4.28
N ASP A 120 -28.44 11.75 4.80
CA ASP A 120 -29.02 10.41 4.79
C ASP A 120 -29.56 9.93 6.15
N MET A 121 -29.39 10.76 7.19
CA MET A 121 -29.90 10.61 8.55
C MET A 121 -29.21 9.53 9.39
N ASP A 122 -27.90 9.34 9.20
CA ASP A 122 -27.10 8.38 9.97
C ASP A 122 -26.41 8.99 11.20
N GLY A 123 -26.41 10.32 11.31
CA GLY A 123 -25.86 11.08 12.42
C GLY A 123 -24.40 11.48 12.26
N ASP A 124 -23.76 11.20 11.12
CA ASP A 124 -22.45 11.72 10.74
C ASP A 124 -22.61 13.00 9.90
N PRO A 125 -21.87 14.09 10.17
CA PRO A 125 -21.98 15.31 9.38
C PRO A 125 -21.32 15.15 8.01
N ASP A 126 -22.01 15.62 6.96
CA ASP A 126 -21.56 15.71 5.57
C ASP A 126 -20.14 16.32 5.49
N ALA A 127 -19.21 15.63 4.82
CA ALA A 127 -17.81 16.07 4.69
C ALA A 127 -17.63 17.39 3.91
N THR A 128 -18.67 17.87 3.22
CA THR A 128 -18.68 19.20 2.60
C THR A 128 -19.03 20.32 3.58
N CYS A 129 -19.49 20.01 4.79
CA CYS A 129 -19.64 20.99 5.85
C CYS A 129 -18.28 21.24 6.50
N CYS A 130 -17.64 22.36 6.16
CA CYS A 130 -16.31 22.68 6.65
C CYS A 130 -16.22 24.09 7.24
N ASN A 131 -15.34 24.23 8.22
CA ASN A 131 -14.77 25.49 8.66
C ASN A 131 -13.23 25.37 8.55
N GLY A 132 -12.70 25.86 7.43
CA GLY A 132 -11.29 25.63 7.07
C GLY A 132 -10.95 24.14 6.97
N ASP A 133 -10.02 23.67 7.80
CA ASP A 133 -9.57 22.26 7.82
C ASP A 133 -10.48 21.37 8.70
N ASN A 134 -11.45 21.94 9.43
CA ASN A 134 -12.35 21.23 10.33
C ASN A 134 -13.67 20.93 9.61
N CYS A 135 -13.81 19.70 9.15
CA CYS A 135 -14.96 19.27 8.35
C CYS A 135 -15.76 18.15 9.02
N GLY A 136 -16.97 17.95 8.52
CA GLY A 136 -17.69 16.69 8.67
C GLY A 136 -16.88 15.50 8.15
N THR A 137 -17.31 14.30 8.53
CA THR A 137 -16.58 13.06 8.30
C THR A 137 -17.36 12.06 7.44
N ASP A 138 -18.61 12.37 7.09
CA ASP A 138 -19.43 11.55 6.21
C ASP A 138 -18.99 11.69 4.75
N CYS A 139 -18.49 10.59 4.19
CA CYS A 139 -18.02 10.53 2.81
C CYS A 139 -19.09 10.13 1.79
N ASP A 140 -20.31 9.77 2.21
CA ASP A 140 -21.43 9.41 1.32
C ASP A 140 -22.81 9.81 1.87
N ASP A 141 -23.20 11.06 1.59
CA ASP A 141 -24.50 11.69 1.85
C ASP A 141 -25.78 10.94 1.39
N MET A 142 -25.65 9.78 0.75
CA MET A 142 -26.77 8.99 0.27
C MET A 142 -26.84 7.59 0.89
N ARG A 143 -25.86 7.19 1.72
CA ARG A 143 -25.73 5.82 2.22
C ARG A 143 -25.46 5.80 3.73
N PRO A 144 -26.50 5.55 4.55
CA PRO A 144 -26.36 5.50 6.01
C PRO A 144 -25.45 4.40 6.56
N GLY A 145 -24.95 3.54 5.68
CA GLY A 145 -24.01 2.46 5.99
C GLY A 145 -22.55 2.81 5.70
N VAL A 146 -22.27 4.00 5.18
CA VAL A 146 -20.96 4.47 4.73
C VAL A 146 -20.69 5.77 5.48
N ASN A 147 -20.08 5.69 6.67
CA ASN A 147 -19.82 6.84 7.52
C ASN A 147 -18.69 6.55 8.49
N SER A 148 -18.10 7.60 9.07
CA SER A 148 -16.89 7.53 9.90
C SER A 148 -16.98 6.69 11.17
N THR A 149 -18.17 6.22 11.54
CA THR A 149 -18.42 5.41 12.72
C THR A 149 -18.78 3.96 12.40
N ASN A 150 -19.10 3.65 11.15
CA ASN A 150 -19.38 2.30 10.71
C ASN A 150 -18.08 1.53 10.49
N PRO A 151 -18.01 0.23 10.79
CA PRO A 151 -16.87 -0.59 10.43
C PRO A 151 -16.93 -1.01 8.96
N GLU A 152 -15.75 -1.15 8.34
CA GLU A 152 -15.58 -1.71 7.00
C GLU A 152 -16.40 -3.00 6.76
N VAL A 153 -17.00 -3.10 5.57
CA VAL A 153 -17.69 -4.29 5.08
C VAL A 153 -17.00 -4.80 3.82
N CYS A 154 -16.10 -5.75 4.05
CA CYS A 154 -15.25 -6.27 3.00
C CYS A 154 -15.99 -6.70 1.72
N GLY A 155 -15.58 -6.16 0.57
CA GLY A 155 -15.97 -6.60 -0.77
C GLY A 155 -17.27 -5.99 -1.29
N ASN A 156 -17.81 -4.97 -0.60
CA ASN A 156 -18.87 -4.13 -1.15
C ASN A 156 -18.31 -3.02 -2.07
N GLY A 157 -17.00 -2.74 -1.99
CA GLY A 157 -16.31 -1.74 -2.80
C GLY A 157 -16.52 -0.29 -2.35
N PHE A 158 -16.90 -0.09 -1.09
CA PHE A 158 -17.07 1.21 -0.44
C PHE A 158 -16.05 1.36 0.69
N ASP A 159 -15.72 2.62 1.00
CA ASP A 159 -14.97 3.03 2.19
C ASP A 159 -16.04 3.27 3.27
N ASP A 160 -16.48 2.20 3.93
CA ASP A 160 -17.64 2.23 4.82
C ASP A 160 -17.35 2.99 6.13
N ASP A 161 -16.07 3.15 6.50
CA ASP A 161 -15.61 3.88 7.69
C ASP A 161 -14.97 5.25 7.39
N CYS A 162 -15.03 5.69 6.12
CA CYS A 162 -14.59 6.99 5.62
C CYS A 162 -13.14 7.36 6.01
N ASP A 163 -12.24 6.38 6.14
CA ASP A 163 -10.82 6.61 6.46
C ASP A 163 -9.94 6.91 5.23
N GLY A 164 -10.52 6.83 4.03
CA GLY A 164 -9.87 7.06 2.74
C GLY A 164 -9.30 5.80 2.10
N THR A 165 -9.50 4.63 2.70
CA THR A 165 -9.16 3.32 2.14
C THR A 165 -10.40 2.42 2.02
N VAL A 166 -10.26 1.33 1.27
CA VAL A 166 -11.39 0.42 1.00
C VAL A 166 -10.99 -0.96 1.46
N ASP A 167 -11.83 -1.59 2.28
CA ASP A 167 -11.68 -2.92 2.83
C ASP A 167 -10.38 -3.12 3.67
N GLU A 168 -9.80 -2.08 4.24
CA GLU A 168 -8.54 -2.18 4.99
C GLU A 168 -8.69 -3.00 6.28
N GLY A 169 -7.61 -3.69 6.66
CA GLY A 169 -7.62 -4.58 7.82
C GLY A 169 -8.50 -5.84 7.71
N LEU A 170 -9.36 -5.95 6.70
CA LEU A 170 -10.26 -7.10 6.47
C LEU A 170 -9.76 -8.07 5.41
N LEU A 171 -8.91 -7.61 4.50
CA LEU A 171 -8.34 -8.45 3.46
C LEU A 171 -7.31 -9.43 4.02
N VAL A 172 -7.45 -10.70 3.65
CA VAL A 172 -6.49 -11.77 3.89
C VAL A 172 -5.75 -12.13 2.60
N LEU A 173 -4.49 -12.54 2.74
CA LEU A 173 -3.70 -13.02 1.61
C LEU A 173 -4.16 -14.44 1.24
N CYS A 174 -4.64 -14.61 0.03
CA CYS A 174 -5.05 -15.89 -0.52
C CYS A 174 -4.19 -16.26 -1.72
N TYR A 175 -3.99 -17.56 -1.92
CA TYR A 175 -3.25 -18.17 -3.01
C TYR A 175 -4.21 -18.96 -3.88
N ARG A 176 -4.05 -18.88 -5.20
CA ARG A 176 -4.89 -19.64 -6.13
C ARG A 176 -4.62 -21.13 -5.93
N ASP A 177 -5.68 -21.91 -5.82
CA ASP A 177 -5.67 -23.38 -5.68
C ASP A 177 -6.43 -23.95 -6.89
N ALA A 178 -5.71 -24.39 -7.91
CA ALA A 178 -6.31 -24.80 -9.18
C ALA A 178 -6.76 -26.26 -9.22
N ASP A 179 -6.16 -27.10 -8.37
CA ASP A 179 -6.37 -28.54 -8.34
C ASP A 179 -7.13 -29.01 -7.09
N ASP A 180 -7.50 -28.07 -6.22
CA ASP A 180 -8.36 -28.22 -5.04
C ASP A 180 -7.74 -29.13 -3.96
N ASP A 181 -6.41 -29.07 -3.75
CA ASP A 181 -5.70 -29.86 -2.73
C ASP A 181 -5.55 -29.16 -1.36
N GLY A 182 -5.89 -27.88 -1.29
CA GLY A 182 -5.84 -27.08 -0.07
C GLY A 182 -4.58 -26.26 0.12
N PHE A 183 -3.63 -26.31 -0.82
CA PHE A 183 -2.48 -25.44 -0.96
C PHE A 183 -2.59 -24.65 -2.27
N GLY A 184 -2.05 -23.44 -2.29
CA GLY A 184 -2.10 -22.61 -3.49
C GLY A 184 -0.71 -22.16 -3.95
N ASP A 185 -0.65 -21.77 -5.22
CA ASP A 185 0.56 -21.28 -5.90
C ASP A 185 1.11 -20.02 -5.20
N PRO A 186 2.31 -20.07 -4.59
CA PRO A 186 2.95 -18.91 -3.97
C PRO A 186 3.18 -17.72 -4.91
N MET A 187 3.20 -17.95 -6.23
CA MET A 187 3.40 -16.93 -7.26
C MET A 187 2.08 -16.28 -7.70
N VAL A 188 0.92 -16.85 -7.34
CA VAL A 188 -0.40 -16.34 -7.70
C VAL A 188 -1.18 -16.04 -6.41
N ALA A 189 -0.93 -14.86 -5.85
CA ALA A 189 -1.53 -14.40 -4.61
C ALA A 189 -2.34 -13.10 -4.79
N GLU A 190 -3.47 -12.99 -4.08
CA GLU A 190 -4.35 -11.83 -4.05
C GLU A 190 -4.81 -11.52 -2.62
N MET A 191 -4.98 -10.24 -2.30
CA MET A 191 -5.66 -9.80 -1.09
C MET A 191 -7.17 -9.89 -1.30
N ARG A 192 -7.89 -10.59 -0.41
CA ARG A 192 -9.32 -10.92 -0.55
C ARG A 192 -10.01 -10.94 0.81
N CYS A 193 -11.32 -10.71 0.85
CA CYS A 193 -12.11 -10.79 2.09
C CYS A 193 -12.12 -12.19 2.71
N ALA A 194 -12.15 -13.20 1.85
CA ALA A 194 -12.07 -14.59 2.22
C ALA A 194 -11.40 -15.36 1.10
N CYS A 195 -10.71 -16.44 1.46
CA CYS A 195 -10.22 -17.41 0.50
C CYS A 195 -11.38 -18.34 0.12
N ASP A 196 -12.25 -17.84 -0.77
CA ASP A 196 -13.37 -18.57 -1.34
C ASP A 196 -12.94 -19.43 -2.54
N THR A 197 -13.88 -20.17 -3.14
CA THR A 197 -13.67 -21.17 -4.20
C THR A 197 -12.52 -20.86 -5.18
N GLY A 198 -11.56 -21.80 -5.25
CA GLY A 198 -10.35 -21.69 -6.08
C GLY A 198 -9.22 -20.87 -5.44
N TRP A 199 -9.35 -20.51 -4.15
CA TRP A 199 -8.32 -19.81 -3.38
C TRP A 199 -8.24 -20.37 -1.96
N VAL A 200 -7.02 -20.40 -1.40
CA VAL A 200 -6.76 -20.90 -0.05
C VAL A 200 -5.77 -20.01 0.70
N GLY A 201 -5.83 -20.01 2.02
CA GLY A 201 -4.89 -19.24 2.86
C GLY A 201 -3.53 -19.92 3.08
N ARG A 202 -3.33 -21.11 2.51
CA ARG A 202 -2.09 -21.89 2.66
C ARG A 202 -1.29 -21.82 1.37
N ALA A 203 -0.12 -21.19 1.43
CA ALA A 203 0.83 -21.21 0.33
C ALA A 203 1.63 -22.52 0.33
N GLY A 204 2.35 -22.74 -0.77
CA GLY A 204 3.47 -23.69 -0.82
C GLY A 204 3.32 -24.77 -1.88
N ASP A 205 2.28 -24.69 -2.70
CA ASP A 205 2.11 -25.59 -3.82
C ASP A 205 3.16 -25.29 -4.91
N CYS A 206 3.99 -26.28 -5.21
CA CYS A 206 5.02 -26.21 -6.23
C CYS A 206 4.52 -26.65 -7.62
N GLN A 207 3.30 -27.19 -7.71
CA GLN A 207 2.63 -27.61 -8.95
C GLN A 207 1.09 -27.50 -8.82
N ASP A 208 0.57 -26.26 -8.89
CA ASP A 208 -0.86 -25.84 -8.82
C ASP A 208 -1.74 -26.32 -9.99
N SER A 209 -1.56 -27.55 -10.41
CA SER A 209 -2.34 -28.25 -11.44
C SER A 209 -2.34 -29.76 -11.23
N ASN A 210 -1.75 -30.21 -10.12
CA ASN A 210 -1.59 -31.60 -9.74
C ASN A 210 -1.77 -31.75 -8.22
N ALA A 211 -2.99 -32.05 -7.79
CA ALA A 211 -3.40 -32.23 -6.40
C ALA A 211 -2.66 -33.32 -5.59
N ASP A 212 -1.78 -34.10 -6.23
CA ASP A 212 -0.89 -35.05 -5.55
C ASP A 212 0.43 -34.37 -5.10
N VAL A 213 0.70 -33.12 -5.50
CA VAL A 213 1.95 -32.39 -5.26
C VAL A 213 1.68 -31.18 -4.38
N HIS A 214 1.93 -31.30 -3.07
CA HIS A 214 1.69 -30.24 -2.11
C HIS A 214 2.47 -30.46 -0.81
N PRO A 215 2.66 -29.43 0.05
CA PRO A 215 3.42 -29.53 1.30
C PRO A 215 3.05 -30.67 2.26
N ASP A 216 1.79 -31.10 2.25
CA ASP A 216 1.29 -32.19 3.10
C ASP A 216 1.39 -33.58 2.43
N ALA A 217 1.96 -33.67 1.22
CA ALA A 217 2.10 -34.93 0.51
C ALA A 217 3.04 -35.89 1.26
N VAL A 218 2.53 -37.07 1.58
CA VAL A 218 3.27 -38.15 2.25
C VAL A 218 3.39 -39.41 1.40
N ALA A 219 2.71 -39.43 0.26
CA ALA A 219 2.71 -40.55 -0.66
C ALA A 219 4.02 -40.56 -1.46
N PHE A 220 4.51 -41.77 -1.74
CA PHE A 220 5.60 -41.95 -2.70
C PHE A 220 4.98 -42.23 -4.08
N HIS A 221 5.53 -41.58 -5.11
CA HIS A 221 5.09 -41.73 -6.49
C HIS A 221 6.21 -42.34 -7.35
N ASP A 222 5.83 -43.20 -8.29
CA ASP A 222 6.75 -43.98 -9.13
C ASP A 222 6.99 -43.37 -10.52
N LEU A 223 6.35 -42.26 -10.81
CA LEU A 223 6.55 -41.45 -12.00
C LEU A 223 6.98 -40.06 -11.54
N ALA A 224 7.83 -39.41 -12.31
CA ALA A 224 8.08 -37.99 -12.13
C ALA A 224 6.87 -37.20 -12.64
N TYR A 225 6.60 -36.05 -12.04
CA TYR A 225 5.78 -35.02 -12.66
C TYR A 225 6.69 -34.01 -13.38
N VAL A 226 6.11 -33.20 -14.27
CA VAL A 226 6.83 -32.11 -14.92
C VAL A 226 6.56 -30.84 -14.11
N ASP A 227 7.61 -30.29 -13.50
CA ASP A 227 7.55 -29.06 -12.71
C ASP A 227 7.23 -27.82 -13.59
N PRO A 228 6.98 -26.64 -12.99
CA PRO A 228 6.68 -25.42 -13.76
C PRO A 228 7.84 -24.96 -14.65
N SER A 229 9.07 -25.42 -14.40
CA SER A 229 10.24 -25.13 -15.23
C SER A 229 10.33 -26.04 -16.47
N GLY A 230 9.46 -27.05 -16.56
CA GLY A 230 9.43 -28.03 -17.64
C GLY A 230 10.41 -29.19 -17.43
N THR A 231 10.84 -29.44 -16.19
CA THR A 231 11.75 -30.53 -15.84
C THR A 231 11.08 -31.60 -15.00
N ASP A 232 11.53 -32.85 -15.16
CA ASP A 232 11.03 -33.97 -14.37
C ASP A 232 11.45 -33.79 -12.90
N SER A 233 10.48 -33.78 -11.98
CA SER A 233 10.69 -33.70 -10.54
C SER A 233 9.98 -34.83 -9.78
N PHE A 234 10.56 -35.18 -8.64
CA PHE A 234 10.04 -36.10 -7.64
C PHE A 234 9.82 -35.41 -6.29
N ASP A 235 9.85 -34.08 -6.22
CA ASP A 235 9.56 -33.29 -5.02
C ASP A 235 8.03 -33.16 -4.83
N TYR A 236 7.39 -34.22 -4.35
CA TYR A 236 5.93 -34.25 -4.21
C TYR A 236 5.44 -33.46 -2.99
N ASN A 237 6.32 -33.23 -2.01
CA ASN A 237 5.98 -32.51 -0.79
C ASN A 237 6.45 -31.04 -0.80
N CYS A 238 6.91 -30.55 -1.95
CA CYS A 238 7.35 -29.18 -2.15
C CYS A 238 8.36 -28.68 -1.09
N ASP A 239 9.20 -29.57 -0.54
CA ASP A 239 10.22 -29.21 0.46
C ASP A 239 11.56 -28.79 -0.16
N GLY A 240 11.64 -28.82 -1.49
CA GLY A 240 12.82 -28.50 -2.27
C GLY A 240 13.81 -29.67 -2.38
N THR A 241 13.44 -30.86 -1.93
CA THR A 241 14.28 -32.06 -1.98
C THR A 241 13.61 -33.17 -2.79
N GLU A 242 14.38 -33.77 -3.70
CA GLU A 242 13.86 -34.80 -4.58
C GLU A 242 13.71 -36.16 -3.86
N GLU A 243 12.49 -36.72 -3.76
CA GLU A 243 12.21 -38.02 -3.13
C GLU A 243 12.58 -39.25 -3.98
N MET A 244 13.77 -39.27 -4.57
CA MET A 244 14.24 -40.40 -5.38
C MET A 244 14.55 -41.65 -4.51
N ARG A 245 13.54 -42.46 -4.18
CA ARG A 245 13.69 -43.66 -3.34
C ARG A 245 13.85 -44.97 -4.11
N TRP A 246 14.52 -45.91 -3.43
CA TRP A 246 14.71 -47.30 -3.86
C TRP A 246 13.48 -48.12 -3.54
N ILE A 247 12.99 -48.83 -4.54
CA ILE A 247 11.65 -49.38 -4.46
C ILE A 247 11.58 -50.89 -4.32
N ARG A 248 12.72 -51.56 -4.55
CA ARG A 248 13.00 -52.87 -3.98
C ARG A 248 14.49 -52.94 -3.69
N GLN A 249 14.85 -53.60 -2.59
CA GLN A 249 16.08 -54.39 -2.54
C GLN A 249 15.97 -55.49 -3.61
N GLY A 250 16.12 -55.12 -4.88
CA GLY A 250 16.58 -56.06 -5.88
C GLY A 250 17.98 -56.43 -5.42
N PHE A 251 18.18 -57.70 -5.05
CA PHE A 251 19.51 -58.19 -4.77
C PHE A 251 20.39 -57.77 -5.93
N GLY A 252 21.40 -56.96 -5.62
CA GLY A 252 22.51 -56.77 -6.52
C GLY A 252 23.00 -58.10 -7.06
N CYS A 253 23.69 -58.11 -8.20
CA CYS A 253 24.45 -59.30 -8.51
C CYS A 253 25.48 -59.49 -7.37
N GLN A 254 25.29 -60.54 -6.56
CA GLN A 254 26.06 -60.79 -5.34
C GLN A 254 26.85 -62.08 -5.50
N THR A 255 28.12 -62.06 -5.08
CA THR A 255 28.93 -63.27 -4.92
C THR A 255 29.13 -63.55 -3.44
N ALA A 256 29.00 -64.80 -3.03
CA ALA A 256 29.33 -65.26 -1.69
C ALA A 256 30.86 -65.24 -1.49
N SER A 257 31.29 -65.28 -0.22
CA SER A 257 32.69 -65.45 0.18
C SER A 257 33.22 -66.82 -0.31
N GLY A 258 33.61 -66.89 -1.59
CA GLY A 258 33.87 -68.13 -2.32
C GLY A 258 33.61 -68.06 -3.82
N GLY A 259 33.09 -66.94 -4.34
CA GLY A 259 32.88 -66.68 -5.77
C GLY A 259 31.50 -67.09 -6.28
N ALA A 260 30.81 -68.02 -5.60
CA ALA A 260 29.49 -68.49 -6.03
C ALA A 260 28.44 -67.36 -6.03
N CYS A 261 27.66 -67.25 -7.09
CA CYS A 261 26.62 -66.23 -7.20
C CYS A 261 25.42 -66.55 -6.32
N VAL A 262 24.87 -65.50 -5.69
CA VAL A 262 23.72 -65.55 -4.77
C VAL A 262 22.47 -64.96 -5.43
N ALA A 263 22.65 -64.14 -6.47
CA ALA A 263 21.60 -63.64 -7.36
C ALA A 263 22.09 -63.67 -8.81
N ASP A 264 21.22 -64.07 -9.74
CA ASP A 264 21.57 -64.32 -11.14
C ASP A 264 21.64 -63.04 -12.00
N GLU A 265 20.93 -61.98 -11.61
CA GLU A 265 20.92 -60.66 -12.26
C GLU A 265 20.67 -59.52 -11.27
N GLY A 266 21.23 -58.33 -11.52
CA GLY A 266 20.99 -57.13 -10.71
C GLY A 266 21.83 -55.92 -11.16
N TRP A 267 21.73 -54.78 -10.48
CA TRP A 267 22.58 -53.61 -10.78
C TRP A 267 24.06 -53.90 -10.48
N CYS A 268 24.99 -53.41 -11.29
CA CYS A 268 26.42 -53.64 -11.07
C CYS A 268 26.99 -52.85 -9.88
N GLU A 269 26.37 -51.72 -9.54
CA GLU A 269 26.87 -50.78 -8.53
C GLU A 269 26.40 -51.10 -7.11
N SER A 270 25.63 -52.18 -6.94
CA SER A 270 25.03 -52.63 -5.69
C SER A 270 25.99 -53.38 -4.73
N LEU A 271 27.29 -53.43 -5.05
CA LEU A 271 28.27 -54.09 -4.20
C LEU A 271 28.54 -53.18 -2.98
N PRO A 272 28.52 -53.72 -1.75
CA PRO A 272 28.89 -52.93 -0.57
C PRO A 272 30.25 -52.24 -0.79
N PRO A 273 30.39 -50.93 -0.53
CA PRO A 273 29.47 -50.07 0.23
C PRO A 273 28.49 -49.24 -0.62
N ARG A 274 28.39 -49.48 -1.94
CA ARG A 274 27.58 -48.63 -2.83
C ARG A 274 26.15 -49.19 -2.93
N PRO A 275 25.11 -48.39 -2.65
CA PRO A 275 23.73 -48.79 -2.91
C PRO A 275 23.51 -48.91 -4.42
N ASN A 276 22.32 -49.41 -4.81
CA ASN A 276 21.82 -49.44 -6.19
C ASN A 276 21.95 -48.03 -6.88
N PRO A 277 21.58 -47.84 -8.15
CA PRO A 277 21.50 -46.52 -8.82
C PRO A 277 20.14 -45.81 -8.64
N ALA A 278 20.10 -44.51 -8.27
CA ALA A 278 18.88 -43.86 -7.77
C ALA A 278 17.68 -43.99 -8.73
N CYS A 279 16.47 -43.78 -8.22
CA CYS A 279 15.27 -43.78 -9.04
C CYS A 279 15.45 -42.96 -10.33
N GLY A 280 15.06 -43.51 -11.49
CA GLY A 280 15.22 -42.84 -12.78
C GLY A 280 16.66 -42.77 -13.33
N ARG A 281 17.69 -43.20 -12.59
CA ARG A 281 19.08 -43.20 -13.10
C ARG A 281 19.33 -44.36 -14.07
N ASP A 282 20.04 -44.05 -15.15
CA ASP A 282 20.61 -45.05 -16.05
C ASP A 282 21.95 -45.58 -15.49
N ALA A 283 22.01 -46.89 -15.24
CA ALA A 283 23.20 -47.58 -14.75
C ALA A 283 23.40 -48.96 -15.39
N ASN A 284 24.55 -49.57 -15.09
CA ASN A 284 24.93 -50.87 -15.64
C ASN A 284 24.15 -52.01 -14.96
N TRP A 285 23.58 -52.92 -15.77
CA TRP A 285 22.96 -54.16 -15.30
C TRP A 285 23.93 -55.33 -15.46
N CYS A 286 24.16 -56.06 -14.36
CA CYS A 286 25.08 -57.18 -14.26
C CYS A 286 24.30 -58.50 -14.23
N SER A 287 24.90 -59.55 -14.79
CA SER A 287 24.45 -60.92 -14.62
C SER A 287 25.59 -61.80 -14.14
N CYS A 288 25.24 -62.88 -13.45
CA CYS A 288 26.23 -63.88 -13.08
C CYS A 288 26.48 -64.83 -14.26
N THR A 289 27.67 -64.74 -14.84
CA THR A 289 28.13 -65.66 -15.89
C THR A 289 29.24 -66.57 -15.35
N GLY A 290 29.09 -67.87 -15.56
CA GLY A 290 30.12 -68.86 -15.18
C GLY A 290 30.23 -69.16 -13.67
N GLY A 291 29.29 -68.68 -12.85
CA GLY A 291 29.14 -69.08 -11.45
C GLY A 291 30.19 -68.54 -10.47
N SER A 292 31.05 -67.61 -10.89
CA SER A 292 32.15 -67.10 -10.04
C SER A 292 32.27 -65.57 -9.93
N ARG A 293 31.57 -64.80 -10.76
CA ARG A 293 31.67 -63.32 -10.78
C ARG A 293 30.45 -62.67 -11.44
N CYS A 294 30.12 -61.48 -10.97
CA CYS A 294 29.17 -60.58 -11.61
C CYS A 294 29.91 -59.79 -12.68
N GLU A 295 29.60 -60.05 -13.94
CA GLU A 295 30.17 -59.30 -15.06
C GLU A 295 29.16 -58.26 -15.52
N PRO A 296 29.60 -57.03 -15.87
CA PRO A 296 28.73 -56.08 -16.53
C PRO A 296 28.28 -56.68 -17.85
N PHE A 297 27.00 -57.00 -17.93
CA PHE A 297 26.37 -57.20 -19.22
C PHE A 297 26.28 -55.79 -19.85
N PHE A 298 26.60 -55.63 -21.13
CA PHE A 298 26.62 -54.32 -21.80
C PHE A 298 25.20 -53.72 -22.02
N GLN A 299 24.26 -53.97 -21.11
CA GLN A 299 22.95 -53.36 -21.09
C GLN A 299 22.86 -52.36 -19.94
N ARG A 300 22.82 -51.09 -20.35
CA ARG A 300 22.38 -49.99 -19.51
C ARG A 300 20.87 -50.09 -19.29
N ARG A 301 20.40 -49.93 -18.06
CA ARG A 301 18.98 -49.94 -17.69
C ARG A 301 18.68 -48.72 -16.81
N ILE A 302 17.44 -48.25 -16.86
CA ILE A 302 16.94 -47.19 -15.97
C ILE A 302 16.31 -47.86 -14.75
N GLN A 303 16.67 -47.41 -13.54
CA GLN A 303 16.02 -47.92 -12.33
C GLN A 303 14.58 -47.44 -12.25
N GLN A 304 13.65 -48.39 -12.22
CA GLN A 304 12.23 -48.11 -12.00
C GLN A 304 11.99 -47.61 -10.57
N CYS A 305 10.98 -46.77 -10.41
CA CYS A 305 10.41 -46.27 -9.15
C CYS A 305 9.13 -47.08 -8.82
N ARG A 306 8.65 -47.09 -7.57
CA ARG A 306 7.48 -47.81 -7.02
C ARG A 306 7.00 -47.10 -5.76
#